data_AF-A0AA39RCE5-F1
#
_entry.id   AF-A0AA39RCE5-F1
#
_cell.length_a   1.000
_cell.length_b   1.000
_cell.length_c   1.000
_cell.angle_alpha   90.00
_cell.angle_beta   90.00
_cell.angle_gamma   90.00
#
_symmetry.space_group_name_H-M   'P 1'
#
loop_
_entity.id
_entity.type
_entity.pdbx_description
1 polymer ?
#
loop_
_entity_poly.entity_id
_entity_poly.type
_entity_poly.pdbx_seq_one_letter_code
_entity_poly.pdbx_strand_id
1 'polypeptide(L)'
;MDPIADYLQNGTLPESPDQARKLKRITTRYCLIEGHLYRKGKSLPFLRCLHPDDAKWALDEVHLGDCGNHVSGERLAYQVLRMGYYWPTIHQDAKKFAQSCEP
;
A
#
# COMPACT_ATOMS: atom_id res chain seq x y z
N MET A 1 8.99 -1.77 12.75
CA MET A 1 7.91 -2.76 12.95
C MET A 1 6.59 -2.09 12.60
N ASP A 2 5.72 -2.80 11.89
CA ASP A 2 4.38 -2.31 11.52
C ASP A 2 3.40 -2.68 12.64
N PRO A 3 2.84 -1.70 13.39
CA PRO A 3 1.94 -1.97 14.50
C PRO A 3 0.70 -2.77 14.12
N ILE A 4 0.27 -2.70 12.84
CA ILE A 4 -0.86 -3.49 12.34
C ILE A 4 -0.46 -4.95 12.21
N ALA A 5 0.73 -5.21 11.64
CA ALA A 5 1.25 -6.56 11.48
C ALA A 5 1.52 -7.21 12.85
N ASP A 6 2.16 -6.48 13.77
CA ASP A 6 2.45 -6.98 15.12
C ASP A 6 1.19 -7.35 15.89
N TYR A 7 0.14 -6.53 15.80
CA TYR A 7 -1.14 -6.82 16.43
C TYR A 7 -1.84 -8.02 15.77
N LEU A 8 -1.78 -8.15 14.44
CA LEU A 8 -2.35 -9.29 13.73
C LEU A 8 -1.62 -10.62 14.03
N GLN A 9 -0.31 -10.56 14.21
CA GLN A 9 0.52 -11.75 14.44
C GLN A 9 0.55 -12.17 15.92
N ASN A 10 0.74 -11.20 16.82
CA ASN A 10 1.05 -11.46 18.23
C ASN A 10 -0.01 -10.91 19.20
N GLY A 11 -1.00 -10.17 18.72
CA GLY A 11 -2.00 -9.52 19.58
C GLY A 11 -1.48 -8.31 20.36
N THR A 12 -0.29 -7.81 20.04
CA THR A 12 0.35 -6.68 20.73
C THR A 12 -0.48 -5.41 20.63
N LEU A 13 -0.77 -4.78 21.76
CA LEU A 13 -1.53 -3.53 21.84
C LEU A 13 -0.74 -2.45 22.58
N PRO A 14 -0.89 -1.17 22.21
CA PRO A 14 -0.41 -0.07 23.02
C PRO A 14 -1.05 -0.05 24.42
N GLU A 15 -0.32 0.44 25.42
CA GLU A 15 -0.84 0.60 26.78
C GLU A 15 -1.98 1.62 26.86
N SER A 16 -1.92 2.66 26.04
CA SER A 16 -2.97 3.68 25.97
C SER A 16 -4.27 3.05 25.45
N PRO A 17 -5.38 3.09 26.23
CA PRO A 17 -6.66 2.52 25.81
C PRO A 17 -7.19 3.11 24.50
N ASP A 18 -6.95 4.41 24.28
CA ASP A 18 -7.37 5.11 23.06
C ASP A 18 -6.57 4.67 21.84
N GLN A 19 -5.26 4.50 21.99
CA GLN A 19 -4.40 3.99 20.92
C GLN A 19 -4.73 2.52 20.60
N ALA A 20 -4.96 1.69 21.62
CA ALA A 20 -5.39 0.30 21.44
C ALA A 20 -6.73 0.22 20.70
N ARG A 21 -7.72 1.05 21.08
CA ARG A 21 -9.02 1.12 20.39
C ARG A 21 -8.87 1.57 18.94
N LYS A 22 -8.02 2.57 18.69
CA LYS A 22 -7.71 3.05 17.33
C LYS A 22 -7.05 1.96 16.49
N LEU A 23 -6.05 1.26 17.03
CA LEU A 23 -5.35 0.18 16.34
C LEU A 23 -6.33 -0.95 15.96
N LYS A 24 -7.12 -1.44 16.93
CA LYS A 24 -8.17 -2.45 16.68
C LYS A 24 -9.10 -2.04 15.54
N ARG A 25 -9.58 -0.79 15.55
CA ARG A 25 -10.46 -0.27 14.50
C ARG A 25 -9.80 -0.27 13.13
N ILE A 26 -8.54 0.18 13.04
CA ILE A 26 -7.80 0.24 11.77
C ILE A 26 -7.51 -1.18 11.26
N THR A 27 -7.10 -2.10 12.13
CA THR A 27 -6.75 -3.48 11.78
C THR A 27 -7.90 -4.26 11.16
N THR A 28 -9.17 -3.91 11.45
CA THR A 28 -10.33 -4.56 10.79
C THR A 28 -10.24 -4.55 9.26
N ARG A 29 -9.57 -3.53 8.69
CA ARG A 29 -9.35 -3.33 7.25
C ARG A 29 -8.18 -4.14 6.69
N TYR A 30 -7.47 -4.90 7.51
CA TYR A 30 -6.27 -5.63 7.13
C TYR A 30 -6.36 -7.11 7.54
N CYS A 31 -5.54 -7.94 6.91
CA CYS A 31 -5.26 -9.32 7.31
C CYS A 31 -3.79 -9.65 7.02
N LEU A 32 -3.29 -10.68 7.68
CA LEU A 32 -1.98 -11.24 7.44
C LEU A 32 -2.16 -12.60 6.74
N ILE A 33 -1.53 -12.77 5.57
CA ILE A 33 -1.56 -14.02 4.80
C ILE A 33 -0.11 -14.37 4.53
N GLU A 34 0.34 -15.54 4.99
CA GLU A 34 1.73 -16.02 4.82
C GLU A 34 2.80 -15.00 5.24
N GLY A 35 2.54 -14.22 6.29
CA GLY A 35 3.47 -13.20 6.79
C GLY A 35 3.44 -11.86 6.02
N HIS A 36 2.63 -11.75 4.98
CA HIS A 36 2.43 -10.50 4.25
C HIS A 36 1.13 -9.79 4.67
N LEU A 37 1.21 -8.48 4.86
CA LEU A 37 0.06 -7.66 5.20
C LEU A 37 -0.77 -7.37 3.95
N TYR A 38 -2.08 -7.53 4.05
CA TYR A 38 -3.03 -7.23 2.99
C TYR A 38 -4.10 -6.28 3.47
N ARG A 39 -4.48 -5.31 2.61
CA ARG A 39 -5.64 -4.45 2.81
C ARG A 39 -6.87 -5.09 2.18
N LYS A 40 -7.95 -5.17 2.96
CA LYS A 40 -9.28 -5.64 2.51
C LYS A 40 -9.94 -4.56 1.65
N GLY A 41 -10.10 -4.84 0.36
CA GLY A 41 -10.86 -4.00 -0.56
C GLY A 41 -12.38 -4.12 -0.33
N LYS A 42 -13.16 -3.15 -0.85
CA LYS A 42 -14.63 -3.19 -0.79
C LYS A 42 -15.25 -4.33 -1.62
N SER A 43 -14.55 -4.78 -2.67
CA SER A 43 -15.05 -5.73 -3.67
C SER A 43 -14.16 -6.96 -3.84
N LEU A 44 -13.43 -7.35 -2.77
CA LEU A 44 -12.70 -8.63 -2.68
C LEU A 44 -11.43 -8.86 -3.53
N PRO A 45 -10.65 -7.85 -4.01
CA PRO A 45 -9.21 -8.07 -4.09
C PRO A 45 -8.57 -7.67 -2.76
N PHE A 46 -7.89 -8.61 -2.12
CA PHE A 46 -6.90 -8.28 -1.10
C PHE A 46 -5.72 -7.60 -1.79
N LEU A 47 -5.38 -6.40 -1.35
CA LEU A 47 -4.25 -5.66 -1.89
C LEU A 47 -3.04 -5.87 -0.98
N ARG A 48 -1.96 -6.44 -1.51
CA ARG A 48 -0.71 -6.64 -0.77
C ARG A 48 -0.12 -5.28 -0.40
N CYS A 49 0.10 -5.07 0.89
CA CYS A 49 0.77 -3.88 1.39
C CYS A 49 2.26 -3.96 1.06
N LEU A 50 2.79 -2.91 0.43
CA LEU A 50 4.21 -2.82 0.09
C LEU A 50 4.97 -1.95 1.08
N HIS A 51 6.22 -2.33 1.37
CA HIS A 51 7.18 -1.46 2.03
C HIS A 51 7.63 -0.36 1.06
N PRO A 52 8.10 0.82 1.53
CA PRO A 52 8.59 1.89 0.65
C PRO A 52 9.54 1.44 -0.48
N ASP A 53 10.45 0.49 -0.21
CA ASP A 53 11.39 -0.02 -1.22
C ASP A 53 10.66 -0.79 -2.35
N ASP A 54 9.74 -1.69 -1.97
CA ASP A 54 8.92 -2.44 -2.93
C ASP A 54 7.93 -1.53 -3.68
N ALA A 55 7.42 -0.50 -3.00
CA ALA A 55 6.50 0.47 -3.57
C ALA A 55 7.15 1.28 -4.69
N LYS A 56 8.41 1.68 -4.51
CA LYS A 56 9.18 2.35 -5.57
C LYS A 56 9.37 1.43 -6.77
N TRP A 57 9.78 0.19 -6.53
CA TRP A 57 9.95 -0.80 -7.60
C TRP A 57 8.65 -1.05 -8.39
N ALA A 58 7.50 -1.14 -7.70
CA ALA A 58 6.21 -1.30 -8.35
C ALA A 58 5.83 -0.09 -9.22
N LEU A 59 6.21 1.14 -8.82
CA LEU A 59 6.01 2.34 -9.65
C LEU A 59 6.93 2.31 -10.88
N ASP A 60 8.21 1.95 -10.70
CA ASP A 60 9.18 1.82 -11.79
C ASP A 60 8.72 0.79 -12.84
N GLU A 61 8.29 -0.40 -12.42
CA GLU A 61 7.82 -1.45 -13.34
C GLU A 61 6.63 -1.01 -14.19
N VAL A 62 5.61 -0.40 -13.56
CA VAL A 62 4.42 0.05 -14.27
C VAL A 62 4.76 1.19 -15.22
N HIS A 63 5.62 2.12 -14.79
CA HIS A 63 6.04 3.24 -15.61
C HIS A 63 6.86 2.80 -16.82
N LEU A 64 7.81 1.88 -16.67
CA LEU A 64 8.63 1.35 -17.76
C LEU A 64 7.84 0.44 -18.71
N GLY A 65 6.85 -0.29 -18.18
CA GLY A 65 5.98 -1.17 -18.97
C GLY A 65 5.00 -0.43 -19.89
N ASP A 66 4.62 0.82 -19.54
CA ASP A 66 3.84 1.70 -20.43
C ASP A 66 4.80 2.33 -21.46
N CYS A 67 5.18 1.56 -22.49
CA CYS A 67 6.05 1.98 -23.60
C CYS A 67 5.62 3.34 -24.20
N GLY A 68 6.30 4.43 -23.79
CA GLY A 68 6.34 5.70 -24.52
C GLY A 68 5.21 6.70 -24.25
N ASN A 69 4.38 6.51 -23.22
CA ASN A 69 3.44 7.55 -22.79
C ASN A 69 3.80 8.02 -21.39
N HIS A 70 3.98 9.34 -21.22
CA HIS A 70 4.09 9.98 -19.91
C HIS A 70 2.82 9.71 -19.09
N VAL A 71 2.84 8.62 -18.31
CA VAL A 71 1.70 8.17 -17.52
C VAL A 71 1.46 9.17 -16.40
N SER A 72 0.23 9.70 -16.30
CA SER A 72 -0.14 10.56 -15.18
C SER A 72 -0.01 9.78 -13.85
N GLY A 73 0.38 10.46 -12.78
CA GLY A 73 0.48 9.82 -11.46
C GLY A 73 -0.83 9.16 -10.98
N GLU A 74 -1.98 9.65 -11.45
CA GLU A 74 -3.28 9.03 -11.17
C GLU A 74 -3.43 7.68 -11.88
N ARG A 75 -3.07 7.60 -13.17
CA ARG A 75 -3.09 6.35 -13.93
C ARG A 75 -2.09 5.34 -13.37
N LEU A 76 -0.91 5.81 -12.98
CA LEU A 76 0.13 4.98 -12.36
C LEU A 76 -0.36 4.37 -11.04
N ALA A 77 -0.96 5.17 -10.16
CA ALA A 77 -1.56 4.67 -8.91
C ALA A 77 -2.68 3.64 -9.18
N TYR A 78 -3.52 3.89 -10.18
CA TYR A 78 -4.60 2.96 -10.56
C TYR A 78 -4.06 1.63 -11.08
N GLN A 79 -3.03 1.65 -11.92
CA GLN A 79 -2.39 0.43 -12.45
C GLN A 79 -1.77 -0.40 -11.33
N VAL A 80 -1.04 0.23 -10.40
CA VAL A 80 -0.47 -0.46 -9.24
C VAL A 80 -1.56 -1.10 -8.36
N LEU A 81 -2.66 -0.38 -8.11
CA LEU A 81 -3.82 -0.94 -7.39
C LEU A 81 -4.42 -2.14 -8.15
N ARG A 82 -4.49 -2.06 -9.48
CA ARG A 82 -4.99 -3.14 -10.35
C ARG A 82 -4.07 -4.37 -10.36
N MET A 83 -2.76 -4.18 -10.17
CA MET A 83 -1.80 -5.27 -9.95
C MET A 83 -1.93 -5.92 -8.56
N GLY A 84 -2.77 -5.37 -7.69
CA GLY A 84 -3.02 -5.92 -6.36
C GLY A 84 -2.11 -5.36 -5.28
N TYR A 85 -1.45 -4.22 -5.50
CA TYR A 85 -0.56 -3.60 -4.52
C TYR A 85 -1.20 -2.38 -3.84
N TYR A 86 -0.77 -2.10 -2.62
CA TYR A 86 -1.27 -0.97 -1.84
C TYR A 86 -0.21 -0.41 -0.89
N TRP A 87 -0.25 0.91 -0.68
CA TRP A 87 0.32 1.57 0.50
C TRP A 87 -0.42 2.89 0.76
N PRO A 88 -0.37 3.46 1.97
CA PRO A 88 -1.18 4.61 2.36
C PRO A 88 -1.03 5.85 1.46
N THR A 89 0.16 6.08 0.92
CA THR A 89 0.53 7.27 0.16
C THR A 89 0.59 7.06 -1.35
N ILE A 90 0.10 5.92 -1.86
CA ILE A 90 0.19 5.52 -3.28
C ILE A 90 -0.13 6.63 -4.30
N HIS A 91 -1.21 7.39 -4.09
CA HIS A 91 -1.56 8.48 -5.00
C HIS A 91 -0.58 9.65 -4.96
N GLN A 92 -0.05 9.99 -3.77
CA GLN A 92 0.91 11.07 -3.62
C GLN A 92 2.27 10.67 -4.20
N ASP A 93 2.70 9.44 -3.93
CA ASP A 93 3.99 8.92 -4.39
C ASP A 93 3.99 8.73 -5.90
N ALA A 94 2.92 8.17 -6.47
CA ALA A 94 2.77 8.05 -7.92
C ALA A 94 2.76 9.41 -8.62
N LYS A 95 2.13 10.44 -8.01
CA LYS A 95 2.17 11.82 -8.54
C LYS A 95 3.59 12.39 -8.53
N LYS A 96 4.30 12.28 -7.40
CA LYS A 96 5.69 12.74 -7.29
C LYS A 96 6.61 12.02 -8.27
N PHE A 97 6.42 10.70 -8.40
CA PHE A 97 7.17 9.86 -9.33
C PHE A 97 6.97 10.30 -10.79
N ALA A 98 5.72 10.47 -11.22
CA ALA A 98 5.42 10.94 -12.57
C ALA A 98 5.97 12.35 -12.85
N GLN A 99 6.04 13.22 -11.84
CA GLN A 99 6.63 14.56 -11.95
C GLN A 99 8.15 14.56 -12.04
N SER A 100 8.83 13.53 -11.54
CA SER A 100 10.29 13.38 -11.66
C SER A 100 10.74 12.78 -12.99
N CYS A 101 9.80 12.27 -13.80
CA CYS A 101 10.08 11.85 -15.17
C CYS A 101 10.08 13.11 -16.05
N GLU A 102 11.25 13.51 -16.56
CA GLU A 102 11.35 14.58 -17.55
C GLU A 102 10.88 14.07 -18.93
N PRO A 103 10.23 14.94 -19.75
CA PRO A 103 9.81 14.60 -21.11
C PRO A 103 10.87 14.00 -22.04
#